data_AF-A0A6A5KKV6-F1
#
_entry.id   AF-A0A6A5KKV6-F1
#
_cell.length_a   1.000
_cell.length_b   1.000
_cell.length_c   1.000
_cell.angle_alpha   90.00
_cell.angle_beta   90.00
_cell.angle_gamma   90.00
#
_symmetry.space_group_name_H-M   'P 1'
#
loop_
_entity.id
_entity.type
_entity.pdbx_description
1 polymer ?
#
loop_
_entity_poly.entity_id
_entity_poly.type
_entity_poly.pdbx_seq_one_letter_code
_entity_poly.pdbx_strand_id
1 'polypeptide(L)'
;MFDRVYFPSDPLPTPYSTISTFNGYSKPLDILNVPPVEPDTIFYLSIIKPHTDSHEIHGPVKAFTHLLPKIEEIVSNSPPAIDKLDALKSIQNLWDGKREKDEEFFRDGFERFVVEGQRGRFVVLEVRREVDAEVFAALPAPVYTIVAIGPLMNPECAPRKNYRASSSSSSETASKGGRGMAAQAPAKLVGYARLTTIHGCCIERVAAQQMAKRIMAELLHDQKNVLRIETWGQGGKGGGALMAMNASATWEVRVLYEDDALKRAMEEGHREGGAMKWR
;
A
#
# COMPACT_ATOMS: atom_id res chain seq x y z
N MET A 1 -19.46 35.08 -30.61
CA MET A 1 -18.48 35.51 -29.58
C MET A 1 -18.80 34.69 -28.34
N PHE A 2 -17.95 33.72 -28.01
CA PHE A 2 -18.15 32.86 -26.84
C PHE A 2 -17.16 33.28 -25.76
N ASP A 3 -17.70 33.66 -24.60
CA ASP A 3 -16.95 33.98 -23.40
C ASP A 3 -16.10 32.79 -22.97
N ARG A 4 -14.78 32.96 -22.99
CA ARG A 4 -13.82 32.03 -22.41
C ARG A 4 -13.68 32.35 -20.93
N VAL A 5 -14.25 31.50 -20.09
CA VAL A 5 -13.96 31.50 -18.64
C VAL A 5 -12.52 31.02 -18.46
N TYR A 6 -11.65 31.95 -18.07
CA TYR A 6 -10.28 31.67 -17.63
C TYR A 6 -10.33 31.13 -16.20
N PHE A 7 -9.86 29.90 -15.98
CA PHE A 7 -9.45 29.46 -14.65
C PHE A 7 -7.97 29.83 -14.44
N PRO A 8 -7.60 30.43 -13.29
CA PRO A 8 -6.22 30.74 -12.98
C PRO A 8 -5.40 29.45 -12.85
N SER A 9 -4.19 29.49 -13.41
CA SER A 9 -3.20 28.43 -13.37
C SER A 9 -2.90 28.03 -11.93
N ASP A 10 -3.26 26.81 -11.54
CA ASP A 10 -2.82 26.25 -10.26
C ASP A 10 -1.28 26.15 -10.23
N PRO A 11 -0.66 26.43 -9.06
CA PRO A 11 0.79 26.48 -8.92
C PRO A 11 1.41 25.10 -9.15
N LEU A 12 2.58 25.13 -9.80
CA LEU A 12 3.48 23.99 -10.04
C LEU A 12 3.51 23.01 -8.84
N PRO A 13 3.52 21.68 -9.08
CA PRO A 13 3.68 20.72 -7.99
C PRO A 13 5.01 21.03 -7.29
N THR A 14 4.90 21.32 -6.00
CA THR A 14 6.04 21.52 -5.10
C THR A 14 7.02 20.36 -5.24
N PRO A 15 8.34 20.60 -5.37
CA PRO A 15 9.32 19.53 -5.38
C PRO A 15 9.18 18.73 -4.08
N TYR A 16 8.99 17.43 -4.24
CA TYR A 16 8.79 16.47 -3.17
C TYR A 16 9.75 16.73 -2.00
N SER A 17 9.14 16.86 -0.83
CA SER A 17 9.78 17.11 0.45
C SER A 17 11.06 16.27 0.62
N THR A 18 12.13 16.99 0.95
CA THR A 18 13.40 16.52 1.47
C THR A 18 13.25 15.23 2.28
N ILE A 19 14.01 14.20 1.91
CA ILE A 19 14.07 12.89 2.57
C ILE A 19 14.23 13.10 4.09
N SER A 20 13.14 12.94 4.83
CA SER A 20 13.14 13.00 6.29
C SER A 20 13.98 11.85 6.82
N THR A 21 15.15 12.22 7.35
CA THR A 21 16.11 11.40 8.08
C THR A 21 15.43 10.34 8.95
N PHE A 22 16.00 9.14 8.88
CA PHE A 22 15.58 7.90 9.51
C PHE A 22 15.44 8.00 11.05
N ASN A 23 14.27 8.40 11.53
CA ASN A 23 13.82 8.11 12.89
C ASN A 23 12.84 6.94 12.80
N GLY A 24 13.01 5.96 13.69
CA GLY A 24 12.26 4.70 13.67
C GLY A 24 10.74 4.90 13.61
N TYR A 25 10.01 3.87 13.19
CA TYR A 25 8.55 3.90 13.12
C TYR A 25 7.96 4.24 14.49
N SER A 26 7.61 5.51 14.71
CA SER A 26 6.66 5.89 15.75
C SER A 26 5.29 5.39 15.32
N LYS A 27 4.54 4.80 16.24
CA LYS A 27 3.16 4.39 16.01
C LYS A 27 2.37 5.61 15.51
N PRO A 28 1.81 5.57 14.29
CA PRO A 28 1.01 6.68 13.80
C PRO A 28 -0.32 6.77 14.55
N LEU A 29 -0.96 7.93 14.48
CA LEU A 29 -2.31 8.11 14.98
C LEU A 29 -3.33 7.63 13.95
N ASP A 30 -4.48 7.20 14.44
CA ASP A 30 -5.62 6.86 13.61
C ASP A 30 -6.22 8.09 12.94
N ILE A 31 -6.69 7.92 11.71
CA ILE A 31 -7.43 8.92 10.95
C ILE A 31 -8.71 8.24 10.48
N LEU A 32 -9.73 8.35 11.32
CA LEU A 32 -11.03 7.67 11.14
C LEU A 32 -12.08 8.62 10.55
N ASN A 33 -11.89 9.94 10.74
CA ASN A 33 -12.73 10.96 10.13
C ASN A 33 -12.19 11.29 8.75
N VAL A 34 -12.98 10.98 7.74
CA VAL A 34 -12.63 11.17 6.34
C VAL A 34 -13.72 11.98 5.64
N PRO A 35 -13.37 12.79 4.64
CA PRO A 35 -14.35 13.54 3.87
C PRO A 35 -15.32 12.58 3.15
N PRO A 36 -16.51 13.06 2.74
CA PRO A 36 -17.44 12.27 1.95
C PRO A 36 -16.80 11.77 0.65
N VAL A 37 -17.22 10.60 0.19
CA VAL A 37 -16.74 10.01 -1.06
C VAL A 37 -17.27 10.79 -2.27
N GLU A 38 -16.36 11.13 -3.19
CA GLU A 38 -16.70 11.73 -4.49
C GLU A 38 -17.18 10.65 -5.48
N PRO A 39 -18.02 10.99 -6.48
CA PRO A 39 -18.38 10.03 -7.52
C PRO A 39 -17.12 9.50 -8.24
N ASP A 40 -17.20 8.27 -8.75
CA ASP A 40 -16.10 7.60 -9.46
C ASP A 40 -14.82 7.37 -8.62
N THR A 41 -14.98 7.31 -7.29
CA THR A 41 -13.89 6.98 -6.37
C THR A 41 -13.57 5.49 -6.41
N ILE A 42 -12.28 5.20 -6.51
CA ILE A 42 -11.64 3.90 -6.42
C ILE A 42 -10.93 3.81 -5.07
N PHE A 43 -11.00 2.65 -4.44
CA PHE A 43 -10.37 2.37 -3.15
C PHE A 43 -9.23 1.37 -3.28
N TYR A 44 -8.18 1.61 -2.51
CA TYR A 44 -7.07 0.67 -2.28
C TYR A 44 -6.87 0.48 -0.78
N LEU A 45 -6.52 -0.73 -0.37
CA LEU A 45 -6.10 -1.03 1.00
C LEU A 45 -4.61 -1.36 1.01
N SER A 46 -3.85 -0.55 1.72
CA SER A 46 -2.44 -0.76 2.03
C SER A 46 -2.31 -1.36 3.44
N ILE A 47 -1.70 -2.54 3.54
CA ILE A 47 -1.40 -3.22 4.80
C ILE A 47 0.10 -3.09 5.04
N ILE A 48 0.45 -2.19 5.94
CA ILE A 48 1.84 -1.89 6.29
C ILE A 48 2.17 -2.63 7.59
N LYS A 49 3.19 -3.48 7.56
CA LYS A 49 3.70 -4.20 8.74
C LYS A 49 5.14 -3.77 9.01
N PRO A 50 5.36 -2.69 9.80
CA PRO A 50 6.70 -2.15 10.05
C PRO A 50 7.66 -3.15 10.72
N HIS A 51 7.14 -4.07 11.52
CA HIS A 51 7.92 -5.04 12.27
C HIS A 51 8.54 -6.14 11.39
N THR A 52 7.95 -6.42 10.23
CA THR A 52 8.47 -7.36 9.21
C THR A 52 9.07 -6.64 7.99
N ASP A 53 8.93 -5.32 7.93
CA ASP A 53 9.20 -4.47 6.77
C ASP A 53 8.46 -4.97 5.51
N SER A 54 7.16 -5.27 5.66
CA SER A 54 6.32 -5.74 4.55
C SER A 54 5.18 -4.79 4.26
N HIS A 55 4.83 -4.68 2.98
CA HIS A 55 3.73 -3.88 2.46
C HIS A 55 2.93 -4.71 1.46
N GLU A 56 1.64 -4.86 1.72
CA GLU A 56 0.68 -5.53 0.84
C GLU A 56 -0.35 -4.50 0.39
N ILE A 57 -0.73 -4.54 -0.89
CA ILE A 57 -1.71 -3.63 -1.48
C ILE A 57 -2.84 -4.49 -2.03
N HIS A 58 -4.07 -4.07 -1.79
CA HIS A 58 -5.29 -4.69 -2.31
C HIS A 58 -6.16 -3.66 -3.02
N GLY A 59 -6.76 -4.05 -4.15
CA GLY A 59 -7.55 -3.18 -5.01
C GLY A 59 -6.79 -2.80 -6.28
N PRO A 60 -7.45 -2.21 -7.28
CA PRO A 60 -8.55 -1.25 -7.10
C PRO A 60 -9.97 -1.84 -6.98
N VAL A 61 -10.81 -1.23 -6.14
CA VAL A 61 -12.24 -1.59 -5.99
C VAL A 61 -13.16 -0.35 -5.97
N LYS A 62 -14.44 -0.53 -6.34
CA LYS A 62 -15.45 0.56 -6.42
C LYS A 62 -16.02 1.01 -5.09
N ALA A 63 -15.96 0.15 -4.07
CA ALA A 63 -16.60 0.39 -2.79
C ALA A 63 -15.72 -0.11 -1.66
N PHE A 64 -15.66 0.67 -0.58
CA PHE A 64 -14.94 0.33 0.64
C PHE A 64 -15.39 -1.01 1.24
N THR A 65 -16.66 -1.37 1.08
CA THR A 65 -17.23 -2.65 1.56
C THR A 65 -16.50 -3.88 1.03
N HIS A 66 -15.89 -3.81 -0.16
CA HIS A 66 -15.12 -4.93 -0.72
C HIS A 66 -13.79 -5.18 0.01
N LEU A 67 -13.27 -4.17 0.73
CA LEU A 67 -12.04 -4.26 1.50
C LEU A 67 -12.28 -4.79 2.92
N LEU A 68 -13.52 -4.67 3.43
CA LEU A 68 -13.89 -5.08 4.79
C LEU A 68 -13.51 -6.52 5.15
N PRO A 69 -13.72 -7.55 4.30
CA PRO A 69 -13.34 -8.92 4.66
C PRO A 69 -11.85 -9.04 4.97
N LYS A 70 -11.00 -8.31 4.23
CA LYS A 70 -9.56 -8.30 4.46
C LYS A 70 -9.18 -7.52 5.70
N ILE A 71 -9.86 -6.41 5.96
CA ILE A 71 -9.70 -5.61 7.19
C ILE A 71 -10.07 -6.47 8.42
N GLU A 72 -11.20 -7.15 8.39
CA GLU A 72 -11.68 -8.03 9.45
C GLU A 72 -10.73 -9.20 9.72
N GLU A 73 -10.19 -9.83 8.67
CA GLU A 73 -9.17 -10.90 8.79
C GLU A 73 -7.91 -10.43 9.54
N ILE A 74 -7.48 -9.19 9.32
CA ILE A 74 -6.30 -8.66 9.99
C ILE A 74 -6.64 -8.28 11.44
N VAL A 75 -7.77 -7.62 11.62
CA VAL A 75 -8.27 -7.13 12.90
C VAL A 75 -8.61 -8.28 13.85
N SER A 76 -9.07 -9.44 13.36
CA SER A 76 -9.44 -10.60 14.19
C SER A 76 -8.30 -11.13 15.05
N ASN A 77 -7.05 -10.77 14.74
CA ASN A 77 -5.87 -11.15 15.51
C ASN A 77 -5.61 -10.23 16.71
N SER A 78 -6.40 -9.18 16.91
CA SER A 78 -6.22 -8.18 17.96
C SER A 78 -7.56 -7.80 18.61
N PRO A 79 -7.85 -8.27 19.84
CA PRO A 79 -9.06 -7.89 20.59
C PRO A 79 -9.34 -6.38 20.66
N PRO A 80 -8.36 -5.49 20.99
CA PRO A 80 -8.63 -4.06 21.03
C PRO A 80 -8.95 -3.46 19.65
N ALA A 81 -8.45 -4.06 18.57
CA ALA A 81 -8.79 -3.64 17.22
C ALA A 81 -10.21 -4.08 16.82
N ILE A 82 -10.68 -5.24 17.30
CA ILE A 82 -12.05 -5.71 17.09
C ILE A 82 -13.03 -4.72 17.73
N ASP A 83 -12.84 -4.40 19.01
CA ASP A 83 -13.72 -3.47 19.72
C ASP A 83 -13.78 -2.09 19.04
N LYS A 84 -12.62 -1.63 18.55
CA LYS A 84 -12.51 -0.36 17.83
C LYS A 84 -13.19 -0.40 16.47
N LEU A 85 -13.06 -1.49 15.71
CA LEU A 85 -13.75 -1.65 14.43
C LEU A 85 -15.26 -1.75 14.62
N ASP A 86 -15.72 -2.45 15.65
CA ASP A 86 -17.14 -2.59 15.98
C ASP A 86 -17.76 -1.27 16.44
N ALA A 87 -16.99 -0.45 17.16
CA ALA A 87 -17.39 0.91 17.53
C ALA A 87 -17.54 1.84 16.31
N LEU A 88 -16.74 1.64 15.25
CA LEU A 88 -16.89 2.39 14.00
C LEU A 88 -18.06 1.90 13.15
N LYS A 89 -18.37 0.60 13.21
CA LYS A 89 -19.51 0.02 12.49
C LYS A 89 -20.86 0.39 13.08
N SER A 90 -20.90 0.85 14.33
CA SER A 90 -22.14 0.99 15.09
C SER A 90 -22.28 2.38 15.69
N ILE A 91 -23.35 3.09 15.36
CA ILE A 91 -23.74 4.32 16.06
C ILE A 91 -24.77 3.95 17.12
N GLN A 92 -24.65 4.55 18.31
CA GLN A 92 -25.66 4.43 19.35
C GLN A 92 -26.72 5.51 19.15
N ASN A 93 -27.96 5.08 18.88
CA ASN A 93 -29.08 6.01 18.80
C ASN A 93 -29.40 6.56 20.18
N LEU A 94 -29.28 7.89 20.31
CA LEU A 94 -29.52 8.64 21.54
C LEU A 94 -30.96 8.52 22.08
N TRP A 95 -31.90 8.09 21.23
CA TRP A 95 -33.32 8.02 21.57
C TRP A 95 -33.75 6.63 22.08
N ASP A 96 -33.26 5.56 21.46
CA ASP A 96 -33.71 4.18 21.74
C ASP A 96 -32.65 3.30 22.40
N GLY A 97 -31.42 3.80 22.57
CA GLY A 97 -30.28 3.05 23.11
C GLY A 97 -29.82 1.87 22.25
N LYS A 98 -30.47 1.64 21.10
CA LYS A 98 -30.12 0.58 20.14
C LYS A 98 -28.89 0.98 19.34
N ARG A 99 -28.04 -0.01 19.04
CA ARG A 99 -26.91 0.13 18.12
C ARG A 99 -27.41 -0.09 16.71
N GLU A 100 -27.30 0.95 15.89
CA GLU A 100 -27.57 0.88 14.45
C GLU A 100 -26.28 0.90 13.65
N LYS A 101 -26.33 0.43 12.41
CA LYS A 101 -25.16 0.41 11.54
C LYS A 101 -24.85 1.82 11.06
N ASP A 102 -23.59 2.19 11.13
CA ASP A 102 -23.10 3.45 10.59
C ASP A 102 -22.98 3.36 9.06
N GLU A 103 -24.02 3.80 8.34
CA GLU A 103 -24.01 3.82 6.87
C GLU A 103 -22.92 4.72 6.29
N GLU A 104 -22.50 5.78 7.00
CA GLU A 104 -21.43 6.67 6.56
C GLU A 104 -20.10 5.94 6.58
N PHE A 105 -19.83 5.15 7.63
CA PHE A 105 -18.63 4.32 7.70
C PHE A 105 -18.55 3.28 6.57
N PHE A 106 -19.67 2.64 6.20
CA PHE A 106 -19.65 1.66 5.12
C PHE A 106 -19.45 2.29 3.74
N ARG A 107 -19.83 3.56 3.56
CA ARG A 107 -19.64 4.32 2.32
C ARG A 107 -18.23 4.92 2.26
N ASP A 108 -17.83 5.62 3.31
CA ASP A 108 -16.64 6.45 3.33
C ASP A 108 -15.42 5.68 3.87
N GLY A 109 -15.60 4.81 4.86
CA GLY A 109 -14.52 4.05 5.49
C GLY A 109 -13.64 4.90 6.40
N PHE A 110 -12.33 4.64 6.40
CA PHE A 110 -11.33 5.37 7.18
C PHE A 110 -10.09 5.63 6.32
N GLU A 111 -9.24 6.59 6.66
CA GLU A 111 -7.96 6.80 5.96
C GLU A 111 -6.85 5.94 6.58
N ARG A 112 -6.76 5.93 7.91
CA ARG A 112 -5.74 5.16 8.62
C ARG A 112 -6.30 4.49 9.88
N PHE A 113 -6.09 3.19 9.98
CA PHE A 113 -6.46 2.37 11.12
C PHE A 113 -5.27 1.56 11.61
N VAL A 114 -4.82 1.84 12.84
CA VAL A 114 -3.73 1.14 13.49
C VAL A 114 -4.27 -0.04 14.29
N VAL A 115 -3.78 -1.23 13.95
CA VAL A 115 -4.03 -2.50 14.63
C VAL A 115 -2.87 -2.76 15.58
N GLU A 116 -3.16 -2.74 16.88
CA GLU A 116 -2.15 -3.02 17.91
C GLU A 116 -1.98 -4.52 18.09
N GLY A 117 -0.74 -5.00 17.98
CA GLY A 117 -0.37 -6.37 18.27
C GLY A 117 0.31 -6.50 19.62
N GLN A 118 0.73 -7.73 19.95
CA GLN A 118 1.48 -8.00 21.16
C GLN A 118 2.91 -7.44 21.09
N ARG A 119 3.47 -7.09 22.25
CA ARG A 119 4.88 -6.68 22.43
C ARG A 119 5.28 -5.45 21.61
N GLY A 120 4.38 -4.47 21.48
CA GLY A 120 4.65 -3.22 20.77
C GLY A 120 4.72 -3.38 19.24
N ARG A 121 4.29 -4.52 18.70
CA ARG A 121 4.08 -4.67 17.25
C ARG A 121 2.78 -4.00 16.86
N PHE A 122 2.74 -3.41 15.67
CA PHE A 122 1.52 -2.88 15.10
C PHE A 122 1.49 -3.13 13.59
N VAL A 123 0.29 -3.10 13.05
CA VAL A 123 -0.01 -3.11 11.62
C VAL A 123 -0.81 -1.85 11.32
N VAL A 124 -0.48 -1.17 10.23
CA VAL A 124 -1.22 0.02 9.79
C VAL A 124 -2.02 -0.39 8.56
N LEU A 125 -3.32 -0.20 8.63
CA LEU A 125 -4.23 -0.29 7.50
C LEU A 125 -4.46 1.12 6.99
N GLU A 126 -4.13 1.37 5.74
CA GLU A 126 -4.31 2.67 5.11
C GLU A 126 -5.21 2.50 3.88
N VAL A 127 -6.32 3.22 3.84
CA VAL A 127 -7.21 3.22 2.67
C VAL A 127 -6.91 4.46 1.86
N ARG A 128 -6.50 4.24 0.62
CA ARG A 128 -6.29 5.33 -0.33
C ARG A 128 -7.47 5.41 -1.27
N ARG A 129 -7.90 6.64 -1.54
CA ARG A 129 -8.96 6.98 -2.49
C ARG A 129 -8.35 7.67 -3.71
N GLU A 130 -8.86 7.34 -4.88
CA GLU A 130 -8.45 7.93 -6.16
C GLU A 130 -9.70 8.13 -7.01
N VAL A 131 -9.87 9.31 -7.61
CA VAL A 131 -11.00 9.60 -8.49
C VAL A 131 -10.54 9.40 -9.94
N ASP A 132 -11.05 8.37 -10.58
CA ASP A 132 -10.77 8.05 -11.98
C ASP A 132 -12.00 7.40 -12.62
N ALA A 133 -12.74 8.20 -13.39
CA ALA A 133 -13.97 7.76 -14.05
C ALA A 133 -13.75 6.66 -15.09
N GLU A 134 -12.62 6.67 -15.79
CA GLU A 134 -12.33 5.69 -16.84
C GLU A 134 -12.07 4.33 -16.22
N VAL A 135 -11.19 4.28 -15.21
CA VAL A 135 -10.91 3.03 -14.52
C VAL A 135 -12.11 2.57 -13.70
N PHE A 136 -12.84 3.49 -13.06
CA PHE A 136 -14.07 3.16 -12.35
C PHE A 136 -15.10 2.50 -13.29
N ALA A 137 -15.27 3.01 -14.51
CA ALA A 137 -16.16 2.38 -15.49
C ALA A 137 -15.67 0.99 -15.91
N ALA A 138 -14.35 0.79 -16.05
CA ALA A 138 -13.76 -0.48 -16.46
C ALA A 138 -13.84 -1.57 -15.38
N LEU A 139 -13.79 -1.22 -14.10
CA LEU A 139 -13.86 -2.19 -13.00
C LEU A 139 -15.19 -2.97 -13.02
N PRO A 140 -15.19 -4.30 -12.83
CA PRO A 140 -14.11 -5.13 -12.27
C PRO A 140 -13.16 -5.77 -13.31
N ALA A 141 -13.08 -5.24 -14.54
CA ALA A 141 -12.11 -5.75 -15.51
C ALA A 141 -10.67 -5.59 -15.00
N PRO A 142 -9.72 -6.46 -15.41
CA PRO A 142 -8.32 -6.35 -15.04
C PRO A 142 -7.74 -4.99 -15.41
N VAL A 143 -7.00 -4.41 -14.48
CA VAL A 143 -6.27 -3.16 -14.67
C VAL A 143 -4.83 -3.30 -14.21
N TYR A 144 -4.00 -2.35 -14.63
CA TYR A 144 -2.60 -2.27 -14.26
C TYR A 144 -2.43 -1.28 -13.11
N THR A 145 -2.04 -1.76 -11.93
CA THR A 145 -1.75 -0.92 -10.76
C THR A 145 -0.27 -0.61 -10.71
N ILE A 146 0.09 0.67 -10.56
CA ILE A 146 1.48 1.12 -10.53
C ILE A 146 1.87 1.42 -9.08
N VAL A 147 2.93 0.74 -8.63
CA VAL A 147 3.48 0.83 -7.28
C VAL A 147 4.95 1.20 -7.36
N ALA A 148 5.36 2.26 -6.70
CA ALA A 148 6.75 2.63 -6.54
C ALA A 148 7.26 2.25 -5.16
N ILE A 149 8.53 1.90 -5.07
CA ILE A 149 9.22 1.46 -3.87
C ILE A 149 10.59 2.12 -3.85
N GLY A 150 10.92 2.76 -2.73
CA GLY A 150 12.27 3.23 -2.43
C GLY A 150 12.37 4.74 -2.23
N PRO A 151 13.56 5.25 -1.88
CA PRO A 151 14.86 4.56 -1.90
C PRO A 151 15.06 3.54 -0.77
N LEU A 152 15.18 2.26 -1.10
CA LEU A 152 15.52 1.21 -0.15
C LEU A 152 17.01 1.25 0.16
N MET A 153 17.38 1.41 1.42
CA MET A 153 18.77 1.64 1.82
C MET A 153 19.52 0.32 2.06
N ASN A 154 20.76 0.27 1.63
CA ASN A 154 21.70 -0.76 2.06
C ASN A 154 21.96 -0.58 3.57
N PRO A 155 21.87 -1.63 4.40
CA PRO A 155 22.09 -1.51 5.84
C PRO A 155 23.51 -1.06 6.20
N GLU A 156 24.49 -1.24 5.31
CA GLU A 156 25.85 -0.72 5.46
C GLU A 156 25.94 0.81 5.27
N CYS A 157 25.04 1.38 4.47
CA CYS A 157 24.91 2.82 4.24
C CYS A 157 23.82 3.47 5.11
N ALA A 158 22.99 2.67 5.78
CA ALA A 158 22.02 3.17 6.75
C ALA A 158 22.76 3.75 7.96
N PRO A 159 22.31 4.89 8.53
CA PRO A 159 22.94 5.45 9.72
C PRO A 159 22.90 4.42 10.86
N ARG A 160 24.08 3.91 11.24
CA ARG A 160 24.26 2.97 12.35
C ARG A 160 23.78 3.62 13.65
N LYS A 161 22.54 3.38 14.04
CA LYS A 161 22.11 3.46 15.45
C LYS A 161 22.17 2.06 16.03
N ASN A 162 22.57 1.96 17.30
CA ASN A 162 22.83 0.76 18.11
C ASN A 162 21.66 -0.26 18.13
N TYR A 163 21.35 -0.89 17.00
CA TYR A 163 20.73 -2.20 17.01
C TYR A 163 21.79 -3.14 17.55
N ARG A 164 21.76 -3.36 18.86
CA ARG A 164 22.33 -4.54 19.48
C ARG A 164 21.54 -5.71 18.90
N ALA A 165 21.92 -6.14 17.69
CA ALA A 165 21.55 -7.43 17.19
C ALA A 165 22.01 -8.40 18.28
N SER A 166 21.05 -8.98 18.98
CA SER A 166 21.24 -10.22 19.68
C SER A 166 21.59 -11.26 18.62
N SER A 167 22.85 -11.22 18.16
CA SER A 167 23.54 -12.39 17.67
C SER A 167 23.62 -13.31 18.86
N SER A 168 22.60 -14.17 19.02
CA SER A 168 22.74 -15.40 19.77
C SER A 168 23.74 -16.26 18.99
N SER A 169 25.02 -15.92 19.16
CA SER A 169 26.14 -16.80 18.88
C SER A 169 26.12 -17.87 19.96
N SER A 170 25.33 -18.91 19.76
CA SER A 170 25.58 -20.21 20.39
C SER A 170 26.83 -20.78 19.74
N SER A 171 27.98 -20.38 20.29
CA SER A 171 29.28 -20.94 20.00
C SER A 171 29.50 -22.18 20.86
N GLU A 172 29.32 -23.37 20.32
CA GLU A 172 29.96 -24.58 20.84
C GLU A 172 30.58 -25.41 19.70
N THR A 173 31.91 -25.35 19.69
CA THR A 173 32.88 -26.42 19.34
C THR A 173 32.94 -26.98 17.92
N ALA A 174 33.95 -26.48 17.19
CA ALA A 174 35.04 -27.21 16.55
C ALA A 174 34.72 -28.31 15.51
N SER A 175 35.00 -28.01 14.24
CA SER A 175 35.81 -28.91 13.38
C SER A 175 36.36 -28.17 12.15
N LYS A 176 37.57 -28.58 11.78
CA LYS A 176 38.49 -28.01 10.80
C LYS A 176 37.96 -28.09 9.36
N GLY A 177 38.32 -27.10 8.55
CA GLY A 177 38.57 -27.27 7.11
C GLY A 177 37.61 -26.54 6.17
N GLY A 178 38.18 -25.70 5.30
CA GLY A 178 37.51 -25.15 4.12
C GLY A 178 37.41 -23.62 4.11
N ARG A 179 38.36 -22.95 3.46
CA ARG A 179 38.16 -21.61 2.91
C ARG A 179 37.14 -21.71 1.77
N GLY A 180 35.87 -21.75 2.11
CA GLY A 180 34.79 -21.38 1.19
C GLY A 180 34.43 -19.93 1.48
N MET A 181 34.51 -19.04 0.50
CA MET A 181 33.79 -17.78 0.57
C MET A 181 32.30 -18.12 0.62
N ALA A 182 31.76 -18.24 1.82
CA ALA A 182 30.33 -18.22 2.03
C ALA A 182 29.85 -16.88 1.47
N ALA A 183 29.16 -16.94 0.32
CA ALA A 183 28.43 -15.81 -0.20
C ALA A 183 27.55 -15.29 0.95
N GLN A 184 27.95 -14.16 1.54
CA GLN A 184 27.11 -13.47 2.50
C GLN A 184 25.77 -13.26 1.80
N ALA A 185 24.71 -13.78 2.40
CA ALA A 185 23.36 -13.53 1.92
C ALA A 185 23.22 -12.01 1.70
N PRO A 186 22.71 -11.56 0.54
CA PRO A 186 22.62 -10.14 0.23
C PRO A 186 21.91 -9.44 1.39
N ALA A 187 22.55 -8.40 1.92
CA ALA A 187 22.06 -7.71 3.10
C ALA A 187 20.61 -7.24 2.84
N LYS A 188 19.68 -7.56 3.75
CA LYS A 188 18.26 -7.23 3.58
C LYS A 188 18.13 -5.70 3.51
N LEU A 189 17.69 -5.19 2.35
CA LEU A 189 17.36 -3.78 2.15
C LEU A 189 16.28 -3.35 3.15
N VAL A 190 16.38 -2.13 3.67
CA VAL A 190 15.48 -1.62 4.71
C VAL A 190 14.65 -0.45 4.18
N GLY A 191 13.37 -0.44 4.51
CA GLY A 191 12.45 0.68 4.29
C GLY A 191 11.27 0.36 3.38
N TYR A 192 11.07 -0.91 3.04
CA TYR A 192 10.02 -1.34 2.11
C TYR A 192 8.62 -0.94 2.60
N ALA A 193 8.33 -1.15 3.89
CA ALA A 193 7.02 -0.82 4.46
C ALA A 193 6.70 0.69 4.46
N ARG A 194 7.71 1.58 4.47
CA ARG A 194 7.53 3.03 4.53
C ARG A 194 7.59 3.70 3.18
N LEU A 195 8.40 3.16 2.28
CA LEU A 195 8.75 3.80 1.02
C LEU A 195 8.00 3.23 -0.17
N THR A 196 7.00 2.39 0.09
CA THR A 196 6.10 1.91 -0.96
C THR A 196 4.94 2.89 -1.13
N THR A 197 4.71 3.35 -2.35
CA THR A 197 3.65 4.29 -2.71
C THR A 197 2.88 3.78 -3.92
N ILE A 198 1.56 3.87 -3.86
CA ILE A 198 0.68 3.64 -5.02
C ILE A 198 0.67 4.93 -5.86
N HIS A 199 0.77 4.82 -7.18
CA HIS A 199 0.73 5.97 -8.09
C HIS A 199 -0.52 6.05 -8.96
N GLY A 200 -1.32 4.99 -8.95
CA GLY A 200 -2.60 4.92 -9.63
C GLY A 200 -2.79 3.62 -10.41
N CYS A 201 -3.82 3.60 -11.24
CA CYS A 201 -4.16 2.47 -12.09
C CYS A 201 -4.34 2.89 -13.55
N CYS A 202 -4.21 1.94 -14.48
CA CYS A 202 -4.38 2.16 -15.91
C CYS A 202 -5.10 0.97 -16.54
N ILE A 203 -6.01 1.23 -17.48
CA ILE A 203 -6.68 0.17 -18.25
C ILE A 203 -5.71 -0.43 -19.27
N GLU A 204 -4.93 0.42 -19.93
CA GLU A 204 -4.02 -0.01 -20.98
C GLU A 204 -2.60 -0.25 -20.48
N ARG A 205 -2.01 -1.35 -20.97
CA ARG A 205 -0.62 -1.70 -20.66
C ARG A 205 0.38 -0.61 -21.07
N VAL A 206 0.17 0.01 -22.23
CA VAL A 206 1.08 1.03 -22.77
C VAL A 206 1.06 2.27 -21.88
N ALA A 207 -0.12 2.70 -21.44
CA ALA A 207 -0.26 3.79 -20.47
C ALA A 207 0.45 3.47 -19.15
N ALA A 208 0.25 2.26 -18.61
CA ALA A 208 0.92 1.82 -17.38
C ALA A 208 2.45 1.82 -17.50
N GLN A 209 2.98 1.36 -18.64
CA GLN A 209 4.43 1.39 -18.91
C GLN A 209 4.99 2.81 -18.98
N GLN A 210 4.28 3.72 -19.65
CA GLN A 210 4.68 5.13 -19.75
C GLN A 210 4.65 5.80 -18.37
N MET A 211 3.61 5.55 -17.58
CA MET A 211 3.48 6.05 -16.22
C MET A 211 4.61 5.53 -15.33
N ALA A 212 4.90 4.23 -15.37
CA ALA A 212 5.99 3.63 -14.61
C ALA A 212 7.36 4.21 -14.97
N LYS A 213 7.62 4.47 -16.26
CA LYS A 213 8.84 5.14 -16.74
C LYS A 213 8.94 6.58 -16.25
N ARG A 214 7.83 7.32 -16.24
CA ARG A 214 7.77 8.69 -15.71
C ARG A 214 8.10 8.71 -14.22
N ILE A 215 7.45 7.87 -13.42
CA ILE A 215 7.68 7.77 -11.98
C ILE A 215 9.13 7.38 -11.69
N MET A 216 9.68 6.41 -12.42
CA MET A 216 11.08 6.03 -12.27
C MET A 216 12.04 7.20 -12.61
N ALA A 217 11.73 8.00 -13.63
CA ALA A 217 12.53 9.18 -13.95
C ALA A 217 12.47 10.23 -12.83
N GLU A 218 11.30 10.46 -12.25
CA GLU A 218 11.11 11.38 -11.12
C GLU A 218 11.87 10.93 -9.87
N LEU A 219 11.77 9.65 -9.51
CA LEU A 219 12.50 9.08 -8.35
C LEU A 219 14.02 9.20 -8.48
N LEU A 220 14.53 9.24 -9.73
CA LEU A 220 15.95 9.26 -10.04
C LEU A 220 16.47 10.64 -10.45
N HIS A 221 15.64 11.69 -10.43
CA HIS A 221 15.99 13.01 -10.95
C HIS A 221 17.35 13.53 -10.42
N ASP A 222 17.61 13.36 -9.13
CA ASP A 222 18.84 13.83 -8.47
C ASP A 222 19.88 12.72 -8.22
N GLN A 223 19.67 11.52 -8.75
CA GLN A 223 20.51 10.36 -8.47
C GLN A 223 21.60 10.19 -9.52
N LYS A 224 22.85 10.02 -9.05
CA LYS A 224 24.03 9.78 -9.90
C LYS A 224 24.42 8.30 -9.86
N ASN A 225 25.09 7.84 -10.93
CA ASN A 225 25.67 6.50 -11.04
C ASN A 225 24.63 5.38 -10.80
N VAL A 226 23.47 5.49 -11.44
CA VAL A 226 22.36 4.56 -11.29
C VAL A 226 22.38 3.53 -12.41
N LEU A 227 22.41 2.25 -12.05
CA LEU A 227 22.16 1.12 -12.95
C LEU A 227 20.65 0.90 -13.05
N ARG A 228 20.14 0.69 -14.26
CA ARG A 228 18.71 0.50 -14.53
C ARG A 228 18.48 -0.81 -15.26
N ILE A 229 17.44 -1.53 -14.86
CA ILE A 229 16.98 -2.77 -15.49
C ILE A 229 15.47 -2.67 -15.66
N GLU A 230 14.98 -3.01 -16.85
CA GLU A 230 13.55 -3.08 -17.14
C GLU A 230 13.19 -4.53 -17.49
N THR A 231 12.17 -5.06 -16.83
CA THR A 231 11.64 -6.40 -17.08
C THR A 231 10.14 -6.30 -17.33
N TRP A 232 9.69 -6.72 -18.50
CA TRP A 232 8.29 -6.71 -18.89
C TRP A 232 7.82 -8.13 -19.23
N GLY A 233 6.66 -8.54 -18.71
CA GLY A 233 6.12 -9.87 -18.99
C GLY A 233 5.88 -10.10 -20.49
N GLN A 234 6.18 -11.29 -20.98
CA GLN A 234 5.87 -11.68 -22.37
C GLN A 234 4.38 -12.09 -22.49
N GLY A 235 3.73 -11.79 -23.62
CA GLY A 235 2.38 -12.32 -23.92
C GLY A 235 1.16 -11.43 -23.62
N GLY A 236 1.28 -10.10 -23.66
CA GLY A 236 0.13 -9.17 -23.64
C GLY A 236 -0.54 -8.95 -22.27
N LYS A 237 -0.67 -10.00 -21.45
CA LYS A 237 -1.30 -9.99 -20.11
C LYS A 237 -0.30 -9.94 -18.95
N GLY A 238 0.91 -9.49 -19.21
CA GLY A 238 1.98 -9.43 -18.21
C GLY A 238 2.15 -8.04 -17.62
N GLY A 239 2.31 -7.98 -16.30
CA GLY A 239 2.86 -6.80 -15.62
C GLY A 239 4.33 -6.54 -15.98
N GLY A 240 5.02 -5.80 -15.12
CA GLY A 240 6.47 -5.62 -15.23
C GLY A 240 7.06 -4.84 -14.07
N ALA A 241 8.37 -4.70 -14.09
CA ALA A 241 9.10 -3.95 -13.08
C ALA A 241 10.24 -3.16 -13.74
N LEU A 242 10.42 -1.93 -13.29
CA LEU A 242 11.63 -1.15 -13.49
C LEU A 242 12.39 -1.18 -12.17
N MET A 243 13.65 -1.55 -12.22
CA MET A 243 14.54 -1.51 -11.07
C MET A 243 15.68 -0.55 -11.35
N ALA A 244 16.05 0.21 -10.35
CA ALA A 244 17.19 1.10 -10.39
C ALA A 244 18.00 0.96 -9.11
N MET A 245 19.32 1.00 -9.20
CA MET A 245 20.18 0.89 -8.03
C MET A 245 21.46 1.69 -8.18
N ASN A 246 21.96 2.21 -7.06
CA ASN A 246 23.33 2.72 -6.94
C ASN A 246 24.01 2.04 -5.73
N ALA A 247 25.20 2.48 -5.36
CA ALA A 247 25.95 1.88 -4.25
C ALA A 247 25.23 1.95 -2.89
N SER A 248 24.30 2.89 -2.72
CA SER A 248 23.67 3.18 -1.42
C SER A 248 22.21 2.78 -1.33
N ALA A 249 21.49 2.76 -2.46
CA ALA A 249 20.05 2.57 -2.49
C ALA A 249 19.54 1.83 -3.73
N THR A 250 18.36 1.25 -3.58
CA THR A 250 17.58 0.60 -4.65
C THR A 250 16.20 1.22 -4.76
N TRP A 251 15.71 1.41 -5.98
CA TRP A 251 14.36 1.84 -6.32
C TRP A 251 13.71 0.79 -7.22
N GLU A 252 12.42 0.60 -7.05
CA GLU A 252 11.65 -0.31 -7.86
C GLU A 252 10.30 0.31 -8.19
N VAL A 253 9.89 0.23 -9.45
CA VAL A 253 8.53 0.59 -9.88
C VAL A 253 7.92 -0.66 -10.49
N ARG A 254 6.89 -1.20 -9.84
CA ARG A 254 6.14 -2.37 -10.27
C ARG A 254 4.87 -1.94 -10.97
N VAL A 255 4.61 -2.57 -12.10
CA VAL A 255 3.32 -2.58 -12.79
C VAL A 255 2.69 -3.94 -12.51
N LEU A 256 1.75 -3.96 -11.59
CA LEU A 256 1.02 -5.16 -11.22
C LEU A 256 -0.17 -5.28 -12.17
N TYR A 257 -0.21 -6.35 -12.95
CA TYR A 257 -1.42 -6.69 -13.70
C TYR A 257 -2.30 -7.50 -12.76
N GLU A 258 -3.37 -6.88 -12.27
CA GLU A 258 -4.35 -7.58 -11.45
C GLU A 258 -5.32 -8.34 -12.36
N ASP A 259 -4.90 -9.53 -12.80
CA ASP A 259 -5.83 -10.55 -13.32
C ASP A 259 -6.62 -11.20 -12.16
N ASP A 260 -6.08 -11.10 -10.94
CA ASP A 260 -6.77 -11.21 -9.66
C ASP A 260 -7.24 -9.80 -9.25
N ALA A 261 -8.35 -9.28 -9.78
CA ALA A 261 -9.08 -8.30 -8.98
C ALA A 261 -9.58 -9.10 -7.77
N LEU A 262 -8.86 -9.14 -6.62
CA LEU A 262 -8.71 -10.32 -5.70
C LEU A 262 -9.96 -10.92 -5.03
N LYS A 263 -11.10 -10.49 -5.49
CA LYS A 263 -12.26 -11.34 -5.73
C LYS A 263 -12.93 -10.58 -6.87
N ARG A 264 -13.29 -11.16 -8.04
CA ARG A 264 -13.90 -10.54 -9.26
C ARG A 264 -15.01 -9.45 -8.97
N ALA A 265 -14.69 -8.40 -8.23
CA ALA A 265 -15.45 -7.91 -7.05
C ALA A 265 -16.33 -8.97 -6.37
N MET A 266 -15.78 -9.85 -5.52
CA MET A 266 -16.54 -10.95 -4.89
C MET A 266 -17.30 -11.91 -5.81
N GLU A 267 -17.16 -11.86 -7.14
CA GLU A 267 -18.16 -12.38 -8.09
C GLU A 267 -19.52 -11.81 -7.71
N GLU A 268 -19.98 -10.76 -8.43
CA GLU A 268 -21.39 -10.43 -8.34
C GLU A 268 -21.71 -9.83 -6.93
N GLY A 269 -22.86 -9.21 -6.68
CA GLY A 269 -23.38 -9.38 -5.32
C GLY A 269 -23.67 -10.89 -5.14
N HIS A 270 -24.33 -11.33 -4.11
CA HIS A 270 -25.78 -11.16 -4.15
C HIS A 270 -26.32 -10.20 -5.22
N ARG A 271 -26.08 -10.49 -6.51
CA ARG A 271 -26.86 -9.99 -7.61
C ARG A 271 -28.24 -10.52 -7.36
N GLU A 272 -29.06 -9.58 -6.92
CA GLU A 272 -30.51 -9.66 -6.87
C GLU A 272 -31.11 -10.55 -5.76
N GLY A 273 -30.79 -10.32 -4.48
CA GLY A 273 -31.67 -10.69 -3.35
C GLY A 273 -32.04 -12.18 -3.15
N GLY A 274 -31.15 -12.97 -2.54
CA GLY A 274 -31.41 -14.38 -2.22
C GLY A 274 -31.06 -14.79 -0.79
N ALA A 275 -31.98 -14.54 0.14
CA ALA A 275 -32.11 -15.13 1.49
C ALA A 275 -31.03 -14.89 2.55
N MET A 276 -31.20 -13.80 3.33
CA MET A 276 -30.88 -13.82 4.77
C MET A 276 -32.18 -13.68 5.57
N LYS A 277 -32.80 -14.83 5.89
CA LYS A 277 -33.67 -14.93 7.08
C LYS A 277 -32.76 -15.35 8.23
N TRP A 278 -32.45 -14.43 9.13
CA TRP A 278 -31.95 -14.79 10.45
C TRP A 278 -33.17 -15.03 11.34
N ARG A 279 -33.33 -16.29 11.78
CA ARG A 279 -34.02 -16.62 13.02
C ARG A 279 -32.99 -16.64 14.13
#